data_AF-A0A522MFM3-F1
#
_entry.id   AF-A0A522MFM3-F1
#
_cell.length_a   1.000
_cell.length_b   1.000
_cell.length_c   1.000
_cell.angle_alpha   90.00
_cell.angle_beta   90.00
_cell.angle_gamma   90.00
#
_symmetry.space_group_name_H-M   'P 1'
#
loop_
_entity.id
_entity.type
_entity.pdbx_description
1 polymer ?
#
loop_
_entity_poly.entity_id
_entity_poly.type
_entity_poly.pdbx_seq_one_letter_code
_entity_poly.pdbx_strand_id
1 'polypeptide(L)'
;MQSFSFRAECAADVQGFRQVCDRRGLVTAWEVHPDTSGLPDVDVELRSTSSLKLLREAVREVADGHVMLQTLRECPLADNSLERDYDLR
;
A
#
# COMPACT_ATOMS: atom_id res chain seq x y z
N MET A 1 -11.80 -11.06 4.51
CA MET A 1 -10.85 -10.05 3.99
C MET A 1 -9.97 -9.62 5.15
N GLN A 2 -8.68 -9.49 4.90
CA GLN A 2 -7.68 -9.05 5.88
C GLN A 2 -7.41 -7.57 5.65
N SER A 3 -7.04 -6.86 6.71
CA SER A 3 -6.63 -5.45 6.62
C SER A 3 -5.13 -5.37 6.42
N PHE A 4 -4.76 -4.51 5.49
CA PHE A 4 -3.40 -4.12 5.19
C PHE A 4 -3.32 -2.61 5.23
N SER A 5 -2.14 -2.09 5.48
CA SER A 5 -1.92 -0.65 5.45
C SER A 5 -0.50 -0.34 5.03
N PHE A 6 -0.32 0.83 4.43
CA PHE A 6 0.96 1.32 3.94
C PHE A 6 0.89 2.84 3.71
N ARG A 7 2.07 3.45 3.54
CA ARG A 7 2.23 4.84 3.10
C ARG A 7 2.66 4.86 1.65
N ALA A 8 2.11 5.77 0.86
CA ALA A 8 2.54 6.08 -0.49
C ALA A 8 3.06 7.53 -0.55
N GLU A 9 4.04 7.79 -1.43
CA GLU A 9 4.60 9.14 -1.61
C GLU A 9 3.60 10.08 -2.26
N CYS A 10 2.68 9.54 -3.06
CA CYS A 10 1.54 10.31 -3.54
C CYS A 10 0.32 9.45 -3.90
N ALA A 11 -0.81 10.11 -4.12
CA ALA A 11 -2.04 9.48 -4.60
C ALA A 11 -1.86 8.79 -5.97
N ALA A 12 -0.91 9.24 -6.81
CA ALA A 12 -0.67 8.62 -8.12
C ALA A 12 -0.07 7.22 -7.97
N ASP A 13 0.80 6.99 -6.98
CA ASP A 13 1.38 5.66 -6.71
C ASP A 13 0.29 4.67 -6.27
N VAL A 14 -0.66 5.15 -5.45
CA VAL A 14 -1.84 4.37 -5.05
C VAL A 14 -2.68 3.98 -6.27
N GLN A 15 -2.87 4.90 -7.23
CA GLN A 15 -3.56 4.57 -8.49
C GLN A 15 -2.79 3.55 -9.32
N GLY A 16 -1.46 3.68 -9.39
CA GLY A 16 -0.61 2.67 -10.04
C GLY A 16 -0.79 1.29 -9.41
N PHE A 17 -0.79 1.22 -8.08
CA PHE A 17 -0.99 -0.04 -7.37
C PHE A 17 -2.39 -0.62 -7.59
N ARG A 18 -3.45 0.19 -7.60
CA ARG A 18 -4.81 -0.24 -7.94
C ARG A 18 -4.87 -0.89 -9.32
N GLN A 19 -4.28 -0.26 -10.33
CA GLN A 19 -4.25 -0.80 -11.69
C GLN A 19 -3.51 -2.14 -11.77
N VAL A 20 -2.43 -2.31 -11.01
CA VAL A 20 -1.73 -3.60 -10.91
C VAL A 20 -2.61 -4.65 -10.24
N CYS A 21 -3.27 -4.32 -9.13
CA CYS A 21 -4.21 -5.21 -8.45
C CYS A 21 -5.33 -5.65 -9.37
N ASP A 22 -5.95 -4.72 -10.10
CA ASP A 22 -7.03 -5.01 -11.06
C ASP A 22 -6.56 -5.92 -12.18
N ARG A 23 -5.39 -5.63 -12.78
CA ARG A 23 -4.79 -6.47 -13.83
C ARG A 23 -4.50 -7.89 -13.34
N ARG A 24 -4.10 -8.04 -12.07
CA ARG A 24 -3.83 -9.34 -11.42
C ARG A 24 -5.10 -10.01 -10.89
N GLY A 25 -6.27 -9.37 -10.99
CA GLY A 25 -7.54 -9.89 -10.46
C GLY A 25 -7.60 -9.95 -8.94
N LEU A 26 -6.85 -9.09 -8.23
CA LEU A 26 -6.84 -9.04 -6.78
C LEU A 26 -8.07 -8.29 -6.26
N VAL A 27 -8.87 -8.94 -5.41
CA VAL A 27 -10.04 -8.31 -4.78
C VAL A 27 -9.55 -7.35 -3.70
N THR A 28 -9.77 -6.06 -3.91
CA THR A 28 -9.27 -4.98 -3.06
C THR A 28 -10.34 -3.92 -2.79
N ALA A 29 -10.36 -3.38 -1.57
CA ALA A 29 -11.15 -2.21 -1.19
C ALA A 29 -10.24 -1.24 -0.43
N TRP A 30 -10.38 0.06 -0.69
CA TRP A 30 -9.35 1.05 -0.36
C TRP A 30 -9.95 2.26 0.37
N GLU A 31 -9.30 2.68 1.44
CA GLU A 31 -9.49 3.96 2.10
C GLU A 31 -8.17 4.72 2.03
N VAL A 32 -8.20 5.97 1.56
CA VAL A 32 -7.00 6.80 1.34
C VAL A 32 -7.16 8.06 2.17
N HIS A 33 -6.17 8.31 3.03
CA HIS A 33 -6.14 9.44 3.95
C HIS A 33 -4.98 10.36 3.53
N PRO A 34 -5.24 11.66 3.31
CA PRO A 34 -4.17 12.61 3.07
C PRO A 34 -3.27 12.72 4.30
N ASP A 35 -1.97 12.85 4.10
CA ASP A 35 -1.07 13.14 5.21
C ASP A 35 -1.38 14.52 5.81
N THR A 36 -1.31 14.59 7.13
CA THR A 36 -1.62 15.80 7.90
C THR A 36 -0.50 16.84 7.85
N SER A 37 0.68 16.48 7.35
CA SER A 37 1.85 17.35 7.29
C SER A 37 1.85 18.34 6.10
N GLY A 38 0.90 18.21 5.16
CA GLY A 38 0.85 19.02 3.94
C GLY A 38 1.80 18.56 2.83
N LEU A 39 2.46 17.41 3.02
CA LEU A 39 3.21 16.70 1.99
C LEU A 39 2.27 15.93 1.04
N PRO A 40 2.76 15.52 -0.15
CA PRO A 40 1.94 14.77 -1.10
C PRO A 40 1.62 13.33 -0.64
N ASP A 41 2.30 12.85 0.41
CA ASP A 41 2.15 11.51 0.97
C ASP A 41 0.69 11.21 1.35
N VAL A 42 0.32 9.94 1.22
CA VAL A 42 -0.98 9.43 1.65
C VAL A 42 -0.84 8.13 2.41
N ASP A 43 -1.67 7.99 3.42
CA ASP A 43 -1.80 6.77 4.20
C ASP A 43 -2.99 5.97 3.67
N VAL A 44 -2.82 4.66 3.56
CA VAL A 44 -3.80 3.79 2.92
C VAL A 44 -4.18 2.64 3.84
N GLU A 45 -5.48 2.45 4.05
CA GLU A 45 -6.03 1.18 4.51
C GLU A 45 -6.58 0.40 3.31
N LEU A 46 -6.13 -0.84 3.17
CA LEU A 46 -6.47 -1.75 2.10
C LEU A 46 -7.08 -3.02 2.70
N ARG A 47 -8.28 -3.38 2.27
CA ARG A 47 -8.86 -4.69 2.57
C ARG A 47 -8.74 -5.60 1.36
N SER A 48 -8.25 -6.82 1.56
CA SER A 48 -8.10 -7.80 0.48
C SER A 48 -8.32 -9.24 0.93
N THR A 49 -8.65 -10.13 0.00
CA THR A 49 -8.59 -11.58 0.21
C THR A 49 -7.22 -12.17 -0.15
N SER A 50 -6.33 -11.38 -0.74
CA SER A 50 -4.97 -11.76 -1.10
C SER A 50 -4.05 -11.81 0.13
N SER A 51 -2.94 -12.54 0.00
CA SER A 51 -1.91 -12.58 1.03
C SER A 51 -0.99 -11.35 0.95
N LEU A 52 -0.33 -11.01 2.06
CA LEU A 52 0.70 -9.98 2.11
C LEU A 52 1.77 -10.18 1.03
N LYS A 53 2.17 -11.43 0.79
CA LYS A 53 3.16 -11.78 -0.23
C LYS A 53 2.70 -11.35 -1.63
N LEU A 54 1.48 -11.69 -2.03
CA LEU A 54 0.93 -11.33 -3.34
C LEU A 54 0.79 -9.81 -3.51
N LEU A 55 0.39 -9.11 -2.45
CA LEU A 55 0.31 -7.66 -2.45
C LEU A 55 1.70 -7.02 -2.61
N ARG A 56 2.72 -7.51 -1.89
CA ARG A 56 4.11 -7.05 -2.05
C ARG A 56 4.66 -7.32 -3.46
N GLU A 57 4.36 -8.47 -4.05
CA GLU A 57 4.71 -8.77 -5.43
C GLU A 57 4.03 -7.84 -6.44
N ALA A 58 2.80 -7.41 -6.16
CA ALA A 58 2.09 -6.44 -6.99
C ALA A 58 2.66 -5.02 -6.82
N VAL A 59 3.00 -4.59 -5.60
CA VAL A 59 3.66 -3.31 -5.35
C VAL A 59 4.99 -3.20 -6.10
N ARG A 60 5.76 -4.29 -6.23
CA ARG A 60 7.02 -4.30 -6.99
C ARG A 60 6.86 -4.01 -8.49
N GLU A 61 5.66 -4.12 -9.04
CA GLU A 61 5.37 -3.74 -10.43
C GLU A 61 5.02 -2.25 -10.58
N VAL A 62 4.82 -1.53 -9.47
CA VAL A 62 4.54 -0.10 -9.48
C VAL A 62 5.87 0.64 -9.59
N ALA A 63 5.96 1.52 -10.59
CA ALA A 63 7.10 2.43 -10.72
C ALA A 63 7.22 3.26 -9.44
N ASP A 64 8.41 3.27 -8.86
CA ASP A 64 8.70 3.96 -7.59
C ASP A 64 7.86 3.50 -6.38
N GLY A 65 7.25 2.30 -6.41
CA GLY A 65 6.43 1.77 -5.32
C GLY A 65 7.19 1.37 -4.04
N HIS A 66 8.41 1.84 -3.86
CA HIS A 66 9.34 1.36 -2.84
C HIS A 66 8.90 1.77 -1.43
N VAL A 67 8.34 2.97 -1.21
CA VAL A 67 7.78 3.37 0.09
C VAL A 67 6.58 2.51 0.45
N MET A 68 5.69 2.22 -0.52
CA MET A 68 4.58 1.30 -0.30
C MET A 68 5.09 -0.09 0.10
N LEU A 69 6.09 -0.62 -0.61
CA LEU A 69 6.65 -1.94 -0.33
C LEU A 69 7.22 -2.03 1.10
N GLN A 70 7.97 -1.01 1.50
CA GLN A 70 8.70 -0.96 2.77
C GLN A 70 7.79 -0.67 3.97
N THR A 71 6.56 -0.19 3.75
CA THR A 71 5.61 0.14 4.82
C THR A 71 4.38 -0.78 4.84
N LEU A 72 4.21 -1.63 3.81
CA LEU A 72 3.09 -2.57 3.70
C LEU A 72 3.14 -3.67 4.77
N ARG A 73 2.14 -3.63 5.65
CA ARG A 73 1.91 -4.58 6.75
C ARG A 73 0.48 -5.11 6.73
N GLU A 74 0.28 -6.29 7.29
CA GLU A 74 -1.02 -6.95 7.46
C GLU A 74 -1.64 -6.55 8.81
N CYS A 75 -1.99 -5.27 8.93
CA CYS A 75 -2.71 -4.71 10.06
C CYS A 75 -3.56 -3.50 9.63
N PRO A 76 -4.59 -3.13 10.41
CA PRO A 76 -5.31 -1.86 10.24
C PRO A 76 -4.36 -0.66 10.25
N LEU A 77 -4.75 0.44 9.61
CA LEU A 77 -3.89 1.63 9.53
C LEU A 77 -3.55 2.20 10.91
N ALA A 78 -4.51 2.18 11.84
CA ALA A 78 -4.32 2.64 13.22
C ALA A 78 -3.22 1.88 14.00
N ASP A 79 -2.90 0.65 13.58
CA ASP A 79 -1.92 -0.22 14.23
C ASP A 79 -0.58 -0.27 13.47
N ASN A 80 -0.46 0.41 12.33
CA ASN A 80 0.74 0.41 11.51
C ASN A 80 1.61 1.63 11.83
N SER A 81 2.87 1.41 12.23
CA SER A 81 3.81 2.51 12.49
C SER A 81 4.21 3.30 11.22
N LEU A 82 3.97 2.72 10.04
CA LEU A 82 4.39 3.24 8.73
C LEU A 82 5.90 3.51 8.61
N GLU A 83 6.70 3.01 9.55
CA GLU A 83 8.16 3.05 9.45
C GLU A 83 8.61 2.13 8.32
N ARG A 84 9.63 2.57 7.58
CA ARG A 84 10.18 1.84 6.44
C ARG A 84 11.02 0.66 6.91
N ASP A 85 10.70 -0.51 6.37
CA ASP A 85 11.54 -1.70 6.43
C ASP A 85 12.52 -1.69 5.24
N TYR A 86 13.76 -1.26 5.48
CA TYR A 86 14.79 -1.13 4.44
C TYR A 86 15.39 -2.47 3.98
N ASP A 87 15.06 -3.58 4.66
CA ASP A 87 15.45 -4.92 4.21
C ASP A 87 14.57 -5.38 3.03
N LEU A 88 13.42 -4.74 2.82
CA LEU A 88 12.56 -4.97 1.66
C LEU A 88 13.05 -4.18 0.44
N ARG A 89 13.39 -4.94 -0.61
CA ARG A 89 13.81 -4.45 -1.94
C ARG A 89 12.96 -5.08 -3.05
#